data_AF-A0A954ITS3-F1
#
_entry.id   AF-A0A954ITS3-F1
#
_cell.length_a   1.000
_cell.length_b   1.000
_cell.length_c   1.000
_cell.angle_alpha   90.00
_cell.angle_beta   90.00
_cell.angle_gamma   90.00
#
_symmetry.space_group_name_H-M   'P 1'
#
loop_
_entity.id
_entity.type
_entity.pdbx_description
1 polymer ?
#
loop_
_entity_poly.entity_id
_entity_poly.type
_entity_poly.pdbx_seq_one_letter_code
_entity_poly.pdbx_strand_id
1 'polypeptide(L)'
;MVLVSYDLQLPNATASDALKEKIRTFLAGIDFDGPCLVLEPGEIAKFEEHFDLGGGVPVTFTVDPSGKVVARHDGEATKAEFEAMIPRDLKAR
;
A
#
# COMPACT_ATOMS: atom_id res chain seq x y z
N MET A 1 8.99 2.73 10.60
CA MET A 1 7.58 2.68 10.16
C MET A 1 7.59 2.51 8.66
N VAL A 2 6.89 1.50 8.16
CA VAL A 2 6.64 1.33 6.73
C VAL A 2 5.13 1.48 6.57
N LEU A 3 4.68 2.46 5.81
CA LEU A 3 3.28 2.56 5.43
C LEU A 3 3.14 1.78 4.13
N VAL A 4 2.26 0.79 4.12
CA VAL A 4 1.99 -0.02 2.93
C VAL A 4 0.55 0.21 2.54
N SER A 5 0.35 0.81 1.37
CA SER A 5 -0.96 0.96 0.75
C SER A 5 -1.08 -0.07 -0.36
N TYR A 6 -2.14 -0.87 -0.31
CA TYR A 6 -2.46 -1.87 -1.32
C TYR A 6 -3.73 -1.45 -2.05
N ASP A 7 -3.55 -0.62 -3.08
CA ASP A 7 -4.66 0.13 -3.68
C ASP A 7 -5.00 -0.29 -5.13
N LEU A 8 -4.15 -1.10 -5.77
CA LEU A 8 -4.35 -1.52 -7.16
C LEU A 8 -4.00 -2.99 -7.38
N GLN A 9 -5.05 -3.81 -7.49
CA GLN A 9 -4.97 -5.10 -8.17
C GLN A 9 -5.31 -4.89 -9.65
N LEU A 10 -4.37 -5.24 -10.53
CA LEU A 10 -4.59 -5.34 -11.97
C LEU A 10 -4.61 -6.82 -12.36
N PRO A 11 -5.72 -7.55 -12.14
CA PRO A 11 -5.76 -9.02 -12.17
C PRO A 11 -5.38 -9.64 -13.53
N ASN A 12 -5.44 -8.85 -14.61
CA ASN A 12 -5.09 -9.29 -15.97
C ASN A 12 -3.79 -8.65 -16.50
N ALA A 13 -3.04 -7.95 -15.65
CA ALA A 13 -1.81 -7.29 -16.05
C ALA A 13 -0.58 -8.12 -15.65
N THR A 14 0.33 -8.32 -16.59
CA THR A 14 1.68 -8.79 -16.28
C THR A 14 2.50 -7.60 -15.80
N ALA A 15 3.31 -7.75 -14.75
CA ALA A 15 4.19 -6.71 -14.22
C ALA A 15 5.43 -6.47 -15.13
N SER A 16 5.15 -6.20 -16.40
CA SER A 16 6.11 -5.76 -17.41
C SER A 16 6.78 -4.45 -17.01
N ASP A 17 7.97 -4.21 -17.54
CA ASP A 17 8.69 -2.94 -17.33
C ASP A 17 7.86 -1.73 -17.77
N ALA A 18 7.08 -1.87 -18.85
CA ALA A 18 6.17 -0.83 -19.31
C ALA A 18 5.06 -0.51 -18.30
N LEU A 19 4.55 -1.51 -17.55
CA LEU A 19 3.58 -1.27 -16.48
C LEU A 19 4.25 -0.60 -15.28
N LYS A 20 5.45 -1.06 -14.90
CA LYS A 20 6.23 -0.47 -13.81
C LYS A 20 6.54 1.01 -14.09
N GLU A 21 6.89 1.37 -15.32
CA GLU A 21 7.09 2.77 -15.75
C GLU A 21 5.81 3.61 -15.71
N LYS A 22 4.66 3.04 -16.11
CA LYS A 22 3.36 3.72 -15.99
C LYS A 22 3.01 4.03 -14.53
N ILE A 23 3.23 3.08 -13.61
CA ILE A 23 3.01 3.27 -12.18
C ILE A 23 3.92 4.39 -11.65
N ARG A 24 5.22 4.38 -11.98
CA ARG A 24 6.16 5.45 -11.59
C ARG A 24 5.72 6.82 -12.08
N THR A 25 5.29 6.91 -13.34
CA THR A 25 4.82 8.17 -13.95
C THR A 25 3.57 8.70 -13.24
N PHE A 26 2.62 7.81 -12.93
CA PHE A 26 1.43 8.15 -12.17
C PHE A 26 1.78 8.68 -10.77
N LEU A 27 2.65 7.97 -10.03
CA LEU A 27 3.06 8.37 -8.68
C LEU A 27 3.78 9.73 -8.67
N ALA A 28 4.63 9.99 -9.66
CA ALA A 28 5.27 11.29 -9.83
C ALA A 28 4.25 12.40 -10.12
N GLY A 29 3.17 12.10 -10.84
CA GLY A 29 2.10 13.05 -11.14
C GLY A 29 1.23 13.44 -9.94
N ILE A 30 1.19 12.60 -8.90
CA ILE A 30 0.46 12.87 -7.65
C ILE A 30 1.37 13.31 -6.50
N ASP A 31 2.64 13.65 -6.79
CA ASP A 31 3.65 14.06 -5.82
C ASP A 31 3.85 13.04 -4.68
N PHE A 32 3.78 11.75 -5.01
CA PHE A 32 4.06 10.67 -4.06
C PHE A 32 5.56 10.38 -4.02
N ASP A 33 6.17 10.64 -2.87
CA ASP A 33 7.60 10.50 -2.60
C ASP A 33 7.97 9.22 -1.83
N GLY A 34 6.96 8.42 -1.46
CA GLY A 34 7.14 7.15 -0.76
C GLY A 34 7.69 6.03 -1.65
N PRO A 35 8.34 5.00 -1.06
CA PRO A 35 8.70 3.79 -1.80
C PRO A 35 7.44 3.07 -2.27
N CYS A 36 7.40 2.68 -3.54
CA CYS A 36 6.34 1.84 -4.12
C CYS A 36 6.92 0.50 -4.55
N LEU A 37 6.29 -0.60 -4.12
CA LEU A 37 6.62 -1.96 -4.52
C LEU A 37 5.53 -2.50 -5.42
N VAL A 38 5.91 -3.13 -6.52
CA VAL A 38 4.99 -3.79 -7.46
C VAL A 38 5.17 -5.29 -7.29
N LEU A 39 4.13 -5.98 -6.84
CA LEU A 39 4.15 -7.43 -6.63
C LEU A 39 3.85 -8.18 -7.93
N GLU A 40 4.56 -9.27 -8.16
CA GLU A 40 4.25 -10.23 -9.23
C GLU A 40 3.06 -11.12 -8.81
N PRO A 41 2.30 -11.70 -9.77
CA PRO A 41 1.09 -12.49 -9.45
C PRO A 41 1.30 -13.63 -8.43
N GLY A 42 2.47 -14.27 -8.42
CA GLY A 42 2.80 -15.35 -7.47
C GLY A 42 3.16 -14.86 -6.07
N GLU A 43 3.35 -13.56 -5.88
CA GLU A 43 3.67 -12.93 -4.59
C GLU A 43 2.42 -12.40 -3.89
N ILE A 44 1.37 -12.10 -4.67
CA ILE A 44 0.10 -11.55 -4.16
C ILE A 44 -0.49 -12.45 -3.07
N ALA A 45 -0.64 -13.75 -3.34
CA ALA A 45 -1.23 -14.67 -2.37
C ALA A 45 -0.44 -14.75 -1.04
N LYS A 46 0.90 -14.68 -1.10
CA LYS A 46 1.75 -14.68 0.09
C LYS A 46 1.61 -13.38 0.88
N PHE A 47 1.50 -12.26 0.17
CA PHE A 47 1.29 -10.95 0.77
C PHE A 47 -0.10 -10.85 1.41
N GLU A 48 -1.13 -11.35 0.72
CA GLU A 48 -2.50 -11.44 1.22
C GLU A 48 -2.58 -12.33 2.47
N GLU A 49 -1.94 -13.50 2.47
CA GLU A 49 -1.87 -14.38 3.64
C GLU A 49 -1.13 -13.72 4.82
N HIS A 50 0.02 -13.08 4.56
CA HIS A 50 0.83 -12.46 5.61
C HIS A 50 0.10 -11.33 6.35
N PHE A 51 -0.71 -10.55 5.62
CA PHE A 51 -1.42 -9.39 6.16
C PHE A 51 -2.93 -9.63 6.37
N ASP A 52 -3.40 -10.86 6.20
CA ASP A 52 -4.83 -11.24 6.27
C ASP A 52 -5.70 -10.32 5.40
N LEU A 53 -5.28 -10.15 4.15
CA LEU A 53 -6.01 -9.37 3.14
C LEU A 53 -6.92 -10.35 2.40
N GLY A 54 -8.22 -10.36 2.75
CA GLY A 54 -9.23 -11.25 2.16
C GLY A 54 -9.52 -11.03 0.66
N GLY A 55 -8.65 -10.29 -0.05
CA GLY A 55 -8.76 -9.95 -1.47
C GLY A 55 -9.87 -8.95 -1.80
N GLY A 56 -9.80 -8.36 -2.99
CA GLY A 56 -10.95 -7.70 -3.65
C GLY A 56 -11.33 -6.30 -3.16
N VAL A 57 -10.74 -5.77 -2.11
CA VAL A 57 -10.96 -4.39 -1.63
C VAL A 57 -9.60 -3.74 -1.36
N PRO A 58 -9.36 -2.47 -1.75
CA PRO A 58 -8.16 -1.75 -1.37
C PRO A 58 -8.05 -1.69 0.16
N VAL A 59 -6.85 -1.88 0.69
CA VAL A 59 -6.59 -1.83 2.14
C VAL A 59 -5.42 -0.91 2.40
N THR A 60 -5.61 -0.01 3.36
CA THR A 60 -4.53 0.79 3.94
C THR A 60 -4.24 0.25 5.34
N PHE A 61 -2.97 0.07 5.69
CA PHE A 61 -2.58 -0.32 7.04
C PHE A 61 -1.26 0.32 7.47
N THR A 62 -1.08 0.43 8.78
CA THR A 62 0.15 0.91 9.42
C THR A 62 0.81 -0.22 10.16
N VAL A 63 2.10 -0.45 9.93
CA VAL A 63 2.92 -1.40 10.69
C VAL A 63 3.95 -0.69 11.57
N ASP A 64 4.12 -1.22 12.79
CA ASP A 64 5.14 -0.78 13.73
C ASP A 64 6.55 -1.31 13.33
N PRO A 65 7.63 -0.90 14.01
CA PRO A 65 8.98 -1.40 13.71
C PRO A 65 9.19 -2.91 13.90
N SER A 66 8.30 -3.59 14.63
CA SER A 66 8.32 -5.05 14.78
C SER A 66 7.59 -5.78 13.63
N GLY A 67 6.94 -5.04 12.73
CA GLY A 67 6.15 -5.57 11.63
C GLY A 67 4.70 -5.85 11.99
N LYS A 68 4.23 -5.44 13.19
CA LYS A 68 2.85 -5.66 13.62
C LYS A 68 1.94 -4.57 13.07
N VAL A 69 0.77 -4.96 12.54
CA VAL A 69 -0.28 -4.02 12.12
C VAL A 69 -0.87 -3.32 13.36
N VAL A 70 -0.80 -2.00 13.39
CA VAL A 70 -1.30 -1.14 14.49
C VAL A 70 -2.52 -0.30 14.11
N ALA A 71 -2.78 -0.13 12.81
CA ALA A 71 -3.98 0.49 12.28
C ALA A 71 -4.32 -0.13 10.93
N ARG A 72 -5.61 -0.27 10.62
CA ARG A 72 -6.13 -0.82 9.35
C ARG A 72 -7.39 -0.07 8.94
N HIS A 73 -7.53 0.18 7.64
CA HIS A 73 -8.72 0.73 7.00
C HIS A 73 -8.99 -0.07 5.74
N ASP A 74 -10.16 -0.69 5.67
CA ASP A 74 -10.63 -1.42 4.49
C ASP A 74 -11.47 -0.48 3.63
N GLY A 75 -11.20 -0.48 2.32
CA GLY A 75 -11.85 0.42 1.35
C GLY A 75 -11.03 1.67 1.05
N GLU A 76 -11.65 2.59 0.33
CA GLU A 76 -11.06 3.88 -0.02
C GLU A 76 -10.79 4.69 1.26
N ALA A 77 -9.54 5.16 1.41
CA ALA A 77 -9.13 5.99 2.52
C ALA A 77 -8.95 7.44 2.05
N THR A 78 -9.62 8.37 2.74
CA THR A 78 -9.39 9.80 2.59
C THR A 78 -8.06 10.22 3.24
N LYS A 79 -7.56 11.41 2.87
CA LYS A 79 -6.37 11.99 3.52
C LYS A 79 -6.52 12.10 5.05
N ALA A 80 -7.70 12.45 5.55
CA ALA A 80 -7.95 12.57 6.98
C ALA A 80 -7.88 11.21 7.70
N GLU A 81 -8.41 10.15 7.08
CA GLU A 81 -8.30 8.78 7.58
C GLU A 81 -6.84 8.31 7.56
N PHE A 82 -6.13 8.57 6.47
CA PHE A 82 -4.70 8.28 6.37
C PHE A 82 -3.90 8.97 7.47
N GLU A 83 -4.12 10.28 7.68
CA GLU A 83 -3.47 11.04 8.75
C GLU A 83 -3.84 10.49 10.13
N ALA A 84 -5.08 10.06 10.36
CA ALA A 84 -5.49 9.46 11.62
C ALA A 84 -4.76 8.16 11.94
N MET A 85 -4.36 7.39 10.92
CA MET A 85 -3.61 6.13 11.05
C MET A 85 -2.13 6.33 11.37
N ILE A 86 -1.54 7.48 11.05
CA ILE A 86 -0.14 7.79 11.40
C ILE A 86 -0.02 7.88 12.93
N PRO A 87 0.89 7.10 13.58
CA PRO A 87 1.12 7.18 15.02
C PRO A 87 1.50 8.60 15.47
N ARG A 88 1.01 9.05 16.64
CA ARG A 88 1.19 10.45 17.12
C ARG A 88 2.65 10.85 17.29
N ASP A 89 3.50 9.90 17.67
CA ASP A 89 4.96 10.02 17.79
C ASP A 89 5.66 10.30 16.46
N LEU A 90 4.95 10.18 15.34
CA LEU A 90 5.45 10.41 13.98
C LEU A 90 4.76 11.60 13.28
N LYS A 91 3.71 12.19 13.88
CA LYS A 91 3.00 13.38 13.33
C LYS A 91 3.76 14.70 13.49
N ALA A 92 4.88 14.71 14.19
CA ALA A 92 5.66 15.90 14.49
C ALA A 92 7.15 15.65 14.23
N ARG A 93 7.53 15.55 12.95
CA ARG A 93 8.89 15.75 12.46
C ARG A 93 8.85 16.45 11.11
#